data_AF-A0AA88X0M1-F1
#
_entry.id   AF-A0AA88X0M1-F1
#
_cell.length_a   1.000
_cell.length_b   1.000
_cell.length_c   1.000
_cell.angle_alpha   90.00
_cell.angle_beta   90.00
_cell.angle_gamma   90.00
#
_symmetry.space_group_name_H-M   'P 1'
#
loop_
_entity.id
_entity.type
_entity.pdbx_description
1 polymer ?
#
loop_
_entity_poly.entity_id
_entity_poly.type
_entity_poly.pdbx_seq_one_letter_code
_entity_poly.pdbx_strand_id
1 'polypeptide(L)'
;MISTKTLAKMVKKWQNLVAIRRKRISFLRNSSDAPLAADKGHFVVYSEDGRRFVIPLVYLNNEVLIQLLKMSEEEFGLPGNGYITLPCDAFFMEYIISLLRRAIAEDLEKLQTLPVLKLQKPCALD
;
A
#
# COMPACT_ATOMS: atom_id res chain seq x y z
N MET A 1 29.50 -24.06 27.52
CA MET A 1 29.98 -23.38 26.29
C MET A 1 29.26 -23.98 25.09
N ILE A 2 28.65 -23.15 24.24
CA ILE A 2 27.92 -23.63 23.06
C ILE A 2 28.94 -24.10 22.01
N SER A 3 28.75 -25.30 21.44
CA SER A 3 29.68 -25.86 20.46
C SER A 3 29.56 -25.17 19.09
N THR A 4 30.67 -25.08 18.37
CA THR A 4 30.72 -24.55 16.99
C THR A 4 29.83 -25.33 16.02
N LYS A 5 29.61 -26.63 16.28
CA LYS A 5 28.69 -27.49 15.52
C LYS A 5 27.22 -27.08 15.72
N THR A 6 26.87 -26.60 16.91
CA THR A 6 25.54 -26.07 17.22
C THR A 6 25.28 -24.77 16.47
N LEU A 7 26.27 -23.86 16.45
CA LEU A 7 26.19 -22.60 15.71
C LEU A 7 26.01 -22.84 14.20
N ALA A 8 26.79 -23.73 13.59
CA ALA A 8 26.68 -24.04 12.17
C ALA A 8 25.29 -24.60 11.80
N LYS A 9 24.69 -25.44 12.67
CA LYS A 9 23.32 -25.96 12.49
C LYS A 9 22.27 -24.85 12.57
N MET A 10 22.44 -23.90 13.48
CA MET A 10 21.54 -22.75 13.59
C MET A 10 21.64 -21.88 12.33
N VAL A 11 22.84 -21.51 11.89
CA VAL A 11 23.05 -20.69 10.67
C VAL A 11 22.37 -21.31 9.44
N LYS A 12 22.47 -22.64 9.25
CA LYS A 12 21.79 -23.34 8.15
C LYS A 12 20.25 -23.25 8.24
N LYS A 13 19.67 -23.34 9.44
CA LYS A 13 18.22 -23.16 9.64
C LYS A 13 17.78 -21.72 9.32
N TRP A 14 18.56 -20.72 9.75
CA TRP A 14 18.30 -19.32 9.43
C TRP A 14 18.36 -19.04 7.92
N GLN A 15 19.30 -19.65 7.19
CA GLN A 15 19.39 -19.52 5.74
C GLN A 15 18.15 -20.08 5.03
N ASN A 16 17.61 -21.22 5.47
CA ASN A 16 16.37 -21.79 4.91
C ASN A 16 15.15 -20.88 5.16
N LEU A 17 15.04 -20.31 6.36
CA LEU A 17 13.95 -19.36 6.67
C LEU A 17 14.04 -18.07 5.85
N VAL A 18 15.25 -17.56 5.61
CA VAL A 18 15.48 -16.38 4.75
C VAL A 18 15.17 -16.70 3.27
N ALA A 19 15.56 -17.89 2.78
CA ALA A 19 15.26 -18.32 1.41
C ALA A 19 13.75 -18.48 1.15
N ILE A 20 13.00 -19.00 2.13
CA ILE A 20 11.53 -19.11 2.05
C ILE A 20 10.88 -17.73 2.00
N ARG A 21 11.35 -16.77 2.81
CA ARG A 21 10.86 -15.37 2.73
C ARG A 21 11.09 -14.73 1.36
N ARG A 22 12.25 -14.98 0.73
CA ARG A 22 12.54 -14.45 -0.63
C ARG A 22 11.60 -15.00 -1.71
N LYS A 23 11.23 -16.29 -1.65
CA LYS A 23 10.29 -16.90 -2.62
C LYS A 23 8.85 -16.37 -2.51
N ARG A 24 8.43 -15.89 -1.33
CA ARG A 24 7.08 -15.32 -1.15
C ARG A 24 6.95 -13.90 -1.71
N ILE A 25 8.06 -13.16 -1.79
CA ILE A 25 8.09 -11.77 -2.26
C ILE A 25 8.12 -11.69 -3.80
N SER A 26 8.63 -12.71 -4.48
CA SER A 26 8.73 -12.71 -5.95
C SER A 26 7.41 -12.92 -6.70
N PHE A 27 6.29 -13.17 -6.02
CA PHE A 27 4.97 -13.35 -6.64
C PHE A 27 4.20 -12.04 -6.91
N LEU A 28 4.75 -10.88 -6.53
CA LEU A 28 4.14 -9.58 -6.81
C LEU A 28 4.84 -8.90 -7.99
N ARG A 29 4.67 -9.43 -9.20
CA ARG A 29 5.07 -8.69 -10.42
C ARG A 29 4.26 -9.14 -11.63
N ASN A 30 3.20 -8.39 -11.93
CA ASN A 30 2.64 -8.16 -13.27
C ASN A 30 1.80 -6.87 -13.17
N SER A 31 2.34 -5.72 -13.63
CA SER A 31 1.99 -5.04 -14.90
C SER A 31 0.54 -4.50 -14.88
N SER A 32 0.26 -3.21 -15.07
CA SER A 32 0.77 -2.34 -16.14
C SER A 32 0.35 -0.86 -15.95
N ASP A 33 1.22 0.05 -16.39
CA ASP A 33 0.98 1.41 -16.95
C ASP A 33 0.42 2.56 -16.08
N ALA A 34 1.31 3.36 -15.47
CA ALA A 34 1.21 4.84 -15.37
C ALA A 34 2.44 5.46 -14.65
N PRO A 35 2.84 6.72 -14.97
CA PRO A 35 4.12 7.28 -14.56
C PRO A 35 4.10 8.01 -13.20
N LEU A 36 5.23 7.91 -12.49
CA LEU A 36 5.80 8.92 -11.57
C LEU A 36 5.05 9.24 -10.27
N ALA A 37 5.08 8.31 -9.30
CA ALA A 37 5.33 8.62 -7.89
C ALA A 37 5.59 7.32 -7.12
N ALA A 38 6.88 6.94 -7.03
CA ALA A 38 7.47 5.95 -6.13
C ALA A 38 6.49 5.02 -5.39
N ASP A 39 6.37 3.74 -5.80
CA ASP A 39 5.70 2.61 -5.10
C ASP A 39 5.14 2.92 -3.70
N LYS A 40 4.10 3.75 -3.65
CA LYS A 40 3.32 3.98 -2.43
C LYS A 40 2.46 2.75 -2.38
N GLY A 41 2.82 1.79 -1.52
CA GLY A 41 2.26 0.43 -1.50
C GLY A 41 0.74 0.36 -1.58
N HIS A 42 0.21 -0.86 -1.63
CA HIS A 42 -1.22 -1.08 -1.71
C HIS A 42 -1.71 -1.72 -0.40
N PHE A 43 -2.94 -1.42 0.00
CA PHE A 43 -3.65 -2.14 1.05
C PHE A 43 -4.81 -2.94 0.45
N VAL A 44 -5.28 -3.92 1.19
CA VAL A 44 -6.33 -4.85 0.75
C VAL A 44 -7.51 -4.70 1.69
N VAL A 45 -8.69 -4.56 1.11
CA VAL A 45 -9.97 -4.56 1.83
C VAL A 45 -10.92 -5.57 1.21
N TYR A 46 -11.86 -6.03 2.01
CA TYR A 46 -12.94 -6.91 1.59
C TYR A 46 -14.27 -6.16 1.70
N SER A 47 -15.17 -6.37 0.74
CA SER A 47 -16.58 -5.97 0.91
C SER A 47 -17.29 -6.94 1.86
N GLU A 48 -18.49 -6.57 2.28
CA GLU A 48 -19.40 -7.44 3.05
C GLU A 48 -19.68 -8.76 2.30
N ASP A 49 -19.78 -8.71 0.97
CA ASP A 49 -19.90 -9.90 0.10
C ASP A 49 -18.63 -10.77 0.03
N GLY A 50 -17.56 -10.41 0.75
CA GLY A 50 -16.28 -11.10 0.72
C GLY A 50 -15.46 -10.87 -0.55
N ARG A 51 -15.79 -9.86 -1.39
CA ARG A 51 -14.99 -9.54 -2.58
C ARG A 51 -13.77 -8.74 -2.19
N ARG A 52 -12.62 -9.06 -2.79
CA ARG A 52 -11.33 -8.47 -2.48
C ARG A 52 -11.03 -7.27 -3.38
N PHE A 53 -10.65 -6.14 -2.78
CA PHE A 53 -10.21 -4.93 -3.47
C PHE A 53 -8.79 -4.55 -3.05
N VAL A 54 -7.98 -4.15 -4.03
CA VAL A 54 -6.60 -3.68 -3.82
C VAL A 54 -6.58 -2.19 -4.08
N ILE A 55 -6.25 -1.41 -3.05
CA ILE A 55 -6.37 0.04 -3.06
C ILE A 55 -4.98 0.64 -2.76
N PRO A 56 -4.45 1.52 -3.63
CA PRO A 56 -3.24 2.29 -3.35
C PRO A 56 -3.30 3.06 -2.01
N LEU A 57 -2.20 3.07 -1.26
CA LEU A 57 -2.12 3.79 0.03
C LEU A 57 -2.32 5.30 -0.10
N VAL A 58 -2.16 5.87 -1.32
CA VAL A 58 -2.45 7.30 -1.57
C VAL A 58 -3.88 7.69 -1.23
N TYR A 59 -4.81 6.73 -1.24
CA TYR A 59 -6.21 6.99 -0.95
C TYR A 59 -6.52 7.07 0.56
N LEU A 60 -5.60 6.69 1.45
CA LEU A 60 -5.84 6.72 2.91
C LEU A 60 -6.04 8.12 3.48
N ASN A 61 -5.61 9.17 2.78
CA ASN A 61 -5.88 10.55 3.18
C ASN A 61 -7.23 11.08 2.67
N ASN A 62 -8.04 10.26 1.99
CA ASN A 62 -9.36 10.66 1.54
C ASN A 62 -10.40 10.48 2.66
N GLU A 63 -11.15 11.54 2.97
CA GLU A 63 -12.16 11.56 4.04
C GLU A 63 -13.21 10.45 3.92
N VAL A 64 -13.65 10.12 2.68
CA VAL A 64 -14.63 9.05 2.46
C VAL A 64 -14.05 7.71 2.90
N LEU A 65 -12.80 7.44 2.54
CA LEU A 65 -12.13 6.20 2.90
C LEU A 65 -11.84 6.13 4.40
N ILE A 66 -11.43 7.25 5.02
CA ILE A 66 -11.21 7.34 6.48
C ILE A 66 -12.50 7.03 7.23
N GLN A 67 -13.62 7.63 6.84
CA GLN A 67 -14.92 7.37 7.48
C GLN A 67 -15.34 5.91 7.31
N LEU A 68 -15.16 5.34 6.12
CA LEU A 68 -15.50 3.95 5.87
C LEU A 68 -14.66 2.97 6.71
N LEU A 69 -13.38 3.29 6.94
CA LEU A 69 -12.50 2.53 7.83
C LEU A 69 -12.90 2.65 9.31
N LYS A 70 -13.38 3.82 9.75
CA LYS A 70 -13.93 4.00 11.11
C LYS A 70 -15.20 3.19 11.30
N MET A 71 -16.12 3.21 10.34
CA MET A 71 -17.33 2.39 10.37
C MET A 71 -16.97 0.90 10.41
N SER A 72 -15.96 0.50 9.63
CA SER A 72 -15.41 -0.86 9.66
C SER A 72 -14.87 -1.25 11.04
N GLU A 73 -14.12 -0.37 11.71
CA GLU A 73 -13.63 -0.60 13.07
C GLU A 73 -14.78 -0.69 14.09
N GLU A 74 -15.81 0.15 13.97
CA GLU A 74 -16.97 0.15 14.87
C GLU A 74 -17.79 -1.15 14.75
N GLU A 75 -17.94 -1.68 13.53
CA GLU A 75 -18.75 -2.88 13.28
C GLU A 75 -17.97 -4.19 13.47
N PHE A 76 -16.75 -4.26 12.92
CA PHE A 76 -15.95 -5.49 12.90
C PHE A 76 -14.80 -5.50 13.91
N GLY A 77 -14.51 -4.37 14.55
CA GLY A 77 -13.35 -4.21 15.42
C GLY A 77 -12.04 -4.10 14.65
N LEU A 78 -10.93 -4.13 15.40
CA LEU A 78 -9.60 -4.17 14.80
C LEU A 78 -9.35 -5.53 14.11
N PRO A 79 -8.66 -5.54 12.96
CA PRO A 79 -8.49 -6.75 12.15
C PRO A 79 -7.57 -7.77 12.86
N GLY A 80 -8.15 -8.75 13.57
CA GLY A 80 -7.41 -9.83 14.23
C GLY A 80 -6.90 -10.92 13.29
N ASN A 81 -7.55 -11.08 12.13
CA ASN A 81 -7.24 -12.04 11.07
C ASN A 81 -6.36 -11.44 9.94
N GLY A 82 -6.01 -10.16 10.05
CA GLY A 82 -5.14 -9.45 9.11
C GLY A 82 -5.81 -8.94 7.84
N TYR A 83 -7.14 -8.98 7.73
CA TYR A 83 -7.87 -8.30 6.66
C TYR A 83 -8.92 -7.34 7.21
N ILE A 84 -9.14 -6.25 6.48
CA ILE A 84 -10.14 -5.22 6.81
C ILE A 84 -11.38 -5.50 5.97
N THR A 85 -12.53 -5.68 6.62
CA THR A 85 -13.84 -5.82 5.95
C THR A 85 -14.59 -4.50 6.07
N LEU A 86 -15.02 -3.95 4.94
CA LEU A 86 -15.76 -2.70 4.90
C LEU A 86 -17.27 -2.98 4.93
N PRO A 87 -18.06 -2.13 5.61
CA PRO A 87 -19.51 -2.30 5.76
C PRO A 87 -20.24 -1.83 4.50
N CYS A 88 -19.89 -2.42 3.37
CA CYS A 88 -20.48 -2.12 2.08
C CYS A 88 -20.35 -3.28 1.12
N ASP A 89 -21.29 -3.37 0.19
CA ASP A 89 -21.27 -4.34 -0.89
C ASP A 89 -20.18 -4.04 -1.93
N ALA A 90 -19.95 -5.01 -2.80
CA ALA A 90 -18.95 -4.88 -3.85
C ALA A 90 -19.24 -3.74 -4.85
N PHE A 91 -20.51 -3.48 -5.14
CA PHE A 91 -20.91 -2.48 -6.13
C PHE A 91 -20.59 -1.06 -5.62
N PHE A 92 -20.88 -0.80 -4.35
CA PHE A 92 -20.55 0.45 -3.69
C PHE A 92 -19.04 0.64 -3.57
N MET A 93 -18.29 -0.42 -3.31
CA MET A 93 -16.82 -0.38 -3.33
C MET A 93 -16.24 0.00 -4.70
N GLU A 94 -16.77 -0.57 -5.78
CA GLU A 94 -16.36 -0.19 -7.15
C GLU A 94 -16.65 1.29 -7.44
N TYR A 95 -17.81 1.78 -6.98
CA TYR A 95 -18.18 3.19 -7.10
C TYR A 95 -17.21 4.11 -6.34
N ILE A 96 -16.89 3.79 -5.07
CA ILE A 96 -15.92 4.57 -4.28
C ILE A 96 -14.55 4.61 -4.97
N ILE A 97 -14.04 3.46 -5.44
CA ILE A 97 -12.74 3.41 -6.10
C ILE A 97 -12.73 4.27 -7.37
N SER A 98 -13.84 4.28 -8.13
CA SER A 98 -14.01 5.16 -9.29
C SER A 98 -13.93 6.64 -8.90
N LEU A 99 -14.62 7.06 -7.83
CA LEU A 99 -14.56 8.44 -7.32
C LEU A 99 -13.15 8.83 -6.87
N LEU A 100 -12.48 7.95 -6.13
CA LEU A 100 -11.12 8.16 -5.65
C LEU A 100 -10.13 8.37 -6.80
N ARG A 101 -10.24 7.57 -7.88
CA ARG A 101 -9.41 7.73 -9.07
C ARG A 101 -9.58 9.09 -9.74
N ARG A 102 -10.82 9.57 -9.83
CA ARG A 102 -11.13 10.88 -10.42
C ARG A 102 -10.57 12.03 -9.58
N ALA A 103 -10.75 11.97 -8.26
CA ALA A 103 -10.26 13.01 -7.35
C ALA A 103 -8.74 13.22 -7.46
N ILE A 104 -7.97 12.12 -7.55
CA ILE A 104 -6.50 12.22 -7.72
C ILE A 104 -6.11 12.73 -9.11
N ALA A 105 -6.84 12.36 -10.17
CA ALA A 105 -6.55 12.87 -11.51
C ALA A 105 -6.67 14.41 -11.53
N GLU A 106 -7.72 14.95 -10.92
CA GLU A 106 -7.93 16.40 -10.82
C GLU A 106 -6.86 17.11 -9.96
N ASP A 107 -6.40 16.48 -8.88
CA ASP A 107 -5.36 17.06 -8.03
C ASP A 107 -3.95 16.96 -8.64
N LEU A 108 -3.65 15.90 -9.39
CA LEU A 108 -2.40 15.80 -10.15
C LEU A 108 -2.35 16.81 -11.30
N GLU A 109 -3.46 17.07 -11.98
CA GLU A 109 -3.54 18.15 -12.99
C GLU A 109 -3.24 19.51 -12.36
N LYS A 110 -3.77 19.81 -11.17
CA LYS A 110 -3.46 21.05 -10.43
C LYS A 110 -1.99 21.12 -10.01
N LEU A 111 -1.41 20.02 -9.53
CA LEU A 111 0.00 19.97 -9.15
C LEU A 111 0.96 20.06 -10.35
N GLN A 112 0.55 19.59 -11.54
CA GLN A 112 1.30 19.76 -12.78
C GLN A 112 1.30 21.22 -13.28
N THR A 113 0.31 22.03 -12.88
CA THR A 113 0.23 23.46 -13.25
C THR A 113 0.98 24.43 -12.34
N LEU A 114 1.56 23.97 -11.23
CA LEU A 114 2.39 24.85 -10.39
C LEU A 114 3.74 25.08 -11.09
N PRO A 115 4.10 26.34 -11.42
CA PRO A 115 5.42 26.63 -11.98
C PRO A 115 6.44 26.25 -10.91
N VAL A 116 7.30 25.29 -11.26
CA VAL A 116 8.47 24.89 -10.47
C VAL A 116 9.25 26.17 -10.13
N LEU A 117 9.09 26.68 -8.91
CA LEU A 117 9.92 27.76 -8.41
C LEU A 117 11.34 27.21 -8.33
N LYS A 118 12.13 27.64 -9.32
CA LYS A 118 13.55 27.39 -9.50
C LYS A 118 14.30 27.62 -8.19
N LEU A 119 14.70 26.54 -7.52
CA LEU A 119 15.88 26.57 -6.65
C LEU A 119 17.11 26.25 -7.49
N GLN A 120 17.43 27.16 -8.42
CA GLN A 120 18.79 27.29 -8.96
C GLN A 120 19.38 28.55 -8.31
N LYS A 121 20.00 28.42 -7.14
CA LYS A 121 21.07 29.34 -6.77
C LYS A 121 22.36 28.69 -7.26
N PRO A 122 23.05 29.23 -8.28
CA PRO A 122 24.41 28.83 -8.52
C PRO A 122 25.26 29.26 -7.32
N CYS A 123 25.94 28.30 -6.69
CA CYS A 123 27.10 28.60 -5.87
C CYS A 123 28.14 29.25 -6.78
N ALA A 124 28.31 30.57 -6.67
CA ALA A 124 29.53 31.22 -7.12
C ALA A 124 30.49 31.20 -5.92
N LEU A 125 31.60 30.46 -6.08
CA LEU A 125 32.86 30.79 -5.44
C LEU A 125 33.26 32.20 -5.93
N ASP A 126 33.47 33.12 -5.00
CA ASP A 126 34.77 33.75 -4.72
C ASP A 126 34.63 34.66 -3.49
#